data_AF-A0AAD8FJ05-F1
#
_entry.id   AF-A0AAD8FJ05-F1
#
_cell.length_a   1.000
_cell.length_b   1.000
_cell.length_c   1.000
_cell.angle_alpha   90.00
_cell.angle_beta   90.00
_cell.angle_gamma   90.00
#
_symmetry.space_group_name_H-M   'P 1'
#
loop_
_entity.id
_entity.type
_entity.pdbx_description
1 polymer ?
#
loop_
_entity_poly.entity_id
_entity_poly.type
_entity_poly.pdbx_seq_one_letter_code
_entity_poly.pdbx_strand_id
1 'polypeptide(L)'
;MKADVKAVLFHVGSSEKIPRHYYCPDNSWCKYKLDPKSYKHKKGLPEAVIKFLEPIFEDLANEELLRKCTYGKTQNRNENLNKLIRERCPKELYVEKETIEEAVYSAISYFNDGAVSIVKCLEHLGIEPGYYTYKKCFDRDKKTDSFF
;
A
#
# COMPACT_ATOMS: atom_id res chain seq x y z
N MET A 1 12.88 6.37 12.92
CA MET A 1 12.57 6.59 11.48
C MET A 1 13.78 7.00 10.66
N LYS A 2 14.50 8.10 10.96
CA LYS A 2 15.69 8.50 10.16
C LYS A 2 16.76 7.41 10.08
N ALA A 3 17.14 6.86 11.24
CA ALA A 3 18.07 5.74 11.32
C ALA A 3 17.53 4.51 10.56
N ASP A 4 16.23 4.23 10.65
CA ASP A 4 15.61 3.09 9.95
C ASP A 4 15.66 3.23 8.43
N VAL A 5 15.47 4.45 7.89
CA VAL A 5 15.63 4.73 6.45
C VAL A 5 17.07 4.50 6.01
N LYS A 6 18.04 5.07 6.74
CA LYS A 6 19.47 4.85 6.45
C LYS A 6 19.88 3.39 6.60
N ALA A 7 19.27 2.67 7.55
CA ALA A 7 19.53 1.25 7.78
C ALA A 7 19.28 0.42 6.53
N VAL A 8 18.34 0.78 5.66
CA VAL A 8 18.09 0.03 4.41
C VAL A 8 19.31 0.03 3.49
N LEU A 9 19.88 1.21 3.19
CA LEU A 9 21.04 1.33 2.31
C LEU A 9 22.25 0.61 2.91
N PHE A 10 22.54 0.87 4.18
CA PHE A 10 23.74 0.32 4.83
C PHE A 10 23.61 -1.18 5.12
N HIS A 11 22.41 -1.70 5.40
CA HIS A 11 22.17 -3.13 5.52
C HIS A 11 22.41 -3.86 4.19
N VAL A 12 21.86 -3.35 3.08
CA VAL A 12 22.05 -3.95 1.75
C VAL A 12 23.49 -3.78 1.25
N GLY A 13 24.13 -2.66 1.59
CA GLY A 13 25.53 -2.37 1.31
C GLY A 13 26.53 -3.12 2.22
N SER A 14 26.05 -3.92 3.17
CA SER A 14 26.92 -4.68 4.08
C SER A 14 27.57 -5.87 3.38
N SER A 15 28.79 -6.19 3.77
CA SER A 15 29.54 -7.35 3.28
C SER A 15 30.37 -7.95 4.41
N GLU A 16 30.93 -9.15 4.21
CA GLU A 16 31.82 -9.76 5.21
C GLU A 16 33.03 -8.89 5.55
N LYS A 17 33.56 -8.15 4.56
CA LYS A 17 34.71 -7.27 4.77
C LYS A 17 34.34 -5.99 5.52
N ILE A 18 33.13 -5.49 5.29
CA ILE A 18 32.64 -4.22 5.82
C ILE A 18 31.18 -4.43 6.29
N PRO A 19 30.97 -4.88 7.54
CA PRO A 19 29.64 -5.05 8.10
C PRO A 19 29.08 -3.67 8.50
N ARG A 20 28.00 -3.22 7.85
CA ARG A 20 27.42 -1.87 7.99
C ARG A 20 26.04 -1.91 8.64
N HIS A 21 25.92 -2.62 9.76
CA HIS A 21 24.65 -2.80 10.47
C HIS A 21 24.40 -1.77 11.58
N TYR A 22 25.21 -0.71 11.66
CA TYR A 22 25.18 0.25 12.78
C TYR A 22 23.87 1.06 12.88
N TYR A 23 23.15 1.27 11.76
CA TYR A 23 21.82 1.86 11.76
C TYR A 23 20.68 0.85 11.98
N CYS A 24 20.94 -0.46 11.89
CA CYS A 24 19.90 -1.47 12.07
C CYS A 24 19.39 -1.49 13.53
N PRO A 25 18.10 -1.72 13.79
CA PRO A 25 17.60 -1.88 15.15
C PRO A 25 17.98 -3.23 15.76
N ASP A 26 18.21 -3.27 17.08
CA ASP A 26 18.72 -4.46 17.80
C ASP A 26 17.72 -5.64 17.88
N ASN A 27 16.41 -5.35 17.96
CA ASN A 27 15.35 -6.37 18.06
C ASN A 27 14.46 -6.38 16.80
N SER A 28 15.05 -6.58 15.62
CA SER A 28 14.34 -6.39 14.35
C SER A 28 14.68 -7.41 13.25
N TRP A 29 14.26 -7.11 12.03
CA TRP A 29 14.49 -7.84 10.79
C TRP A 29 15.97 -8.04 10.41
N CYS A 30 16.90 -7.35 11.07
CA CYS A 30 18.34 -7.50 10.81
C CYS A 30 18.88 -8.80 11.41
N LYS A 31 18.94 -9.85 10.60
CA LYS A 31 19.46 -11.16 10.98
C LYS A 31 20.91 -11.15 11.48
N TYR A 32 21.75 -10.22 10.99
CA TYR A 32 23.11 -10.06 11.50
C TYR A 32 23.13 -9.63 12.96
N LYS A 33 22.26 -8.70 13.39
CA LYS A 33 22.20 -8.27 14.79
C LYS A 33 21.63 -9.35 15.71
N LEU A 34 20.71 -10.17 15.18
CA LEU A 34 20.12 -11.29 15.93
C LEU A 34 21.12 -12.42 16.19
N ASP A 35 21.91 -12.79 15.18
CA ASP A 35 22.95 -13.81 15.32
C ASP A 35 24.20 -13.47 14.49
N PRO A 36 25.09 -12.61 15.02
CA PRO A 36 26.29 -12.17 14.30
C PRO A 36 27.27 -13.32 14.01
N LYS A 37 27.22 -14.41 14.79
CA LYS A 37 28.19 -15.50 14.71
C LYS A 37 27.88 -16.46 13.57
N SER A 38 26.60 -16.71 13.30
CA SER A 38 26.18 -17.61 12.22
C SER A 38 25.81 -16.89 10.93
N TYR A 39 25.58 -15.58 10.99
CA TYR A 39 25.15 -14.81 9.83
C TYR A 39 26.23 -14.74 8.75
N LYS A 40 25.83 -15.06 7.51
CA LYS A 40 26.66 -14.90 6.32
C LYS A 40 26.15 -13.74 5.49
N HIS A 41 27.00 -12.75 5.26
CA HIS A 41 26.70 -11.63 4.40
C HIS A 41 26.59 -12.06 2.95
N LYS A 42 25.67 -11.42 2.24
CA LYS A 42 25.65 -11.44 0.78
C LYS A 42 26.76 -10.56 0.22
N LYS A 43 26.99 -10.64 -1.09
CA LYS A 43 27.79 -9.62 -1.79
C LYS A 43 27.05 -8.29 -1.67
N GLY A 44 27.59 -7.39 -0.84
CA GLY A 44 27.08 -6.04 -0.67
C GLY A 44 27.25 -5.18 -1.93
N LEU A 45 26.74 -3.96 -1.88
CA LEU A 45 26.86 -2.99 -2.96
C LEU A 45 28.30 -2.45 -3.10
N PRO A 46 28.75 -2.12 -4.32
CA PRO A 46 30.01 -1.41 -4.53
C PRO A 46 30.01 -0.05 -3.83
N GLU A 47 31.17 0.38 -3.33
CA GLU A 47 31.32 1.63 -2.59
C GLU A 47 30.84 2.86 -3.38
N ALA A 48 31.12 2.90 -4.68
CA ALA A 48 30.68 3.99 -5.55
C ALA A 48 29.14 4.10 -5.60
N VAL A 49 28.44 2.96 -5.57
CA VAL A 49 26.96 2.93 -5.57
C VAL A 49 26.43 3.42 -4.22
N ILE A 50 27.04 2.98 -3.11
CA ILE A 50 26.64 3.43 -1.78
C ILE A 50 26.81 4.96 -1.67
N LYS A 51 27.97 5.50 -2.04
CA LYS A 51 28.24 6.94 -2.03
C LYS A 51 27.29 7.75 -2.91
N PHE A 52 26.89 7.19 -4.05
CA PHE A 52 25.91 7.83 -4.93
C PHE A 52 24.51 7.85 -4.31
N LEU A 53 24.12 6.79 -3.60
CA LEU A 53 22.80 6.65 -2.98
C LEU A 53 22.69 7.34 -1.62
N GLU A 54 23.78 7.49 -0.88
CA GLU A 54 23.81 8.15 0.43
C GLU A 54 23.07 9.50 0.48
N PRO A 55 23.32 10.48 -0.42
CA PRO A 55 22.58 11.74 -0.40
C PRO A 55 21.07 11.55 -0.63
N ILE A 56 20.67 10.60 -1.48
CA ILE A 56 19.25 10.28 -1.72
C ILE A 56 18.61 9.73 -0.43
N PHE A 57 19.32 8.84 0.27
CA PHE A 57 18.84 8.31 1.55
C PHE A 57 18.84 9.37 2.66
N GLU A 58 19.69 10.38 2.58
CA GLU A 58 19.64 11.55 3.48
C GLU A 58 18.37 12.38 3.24
N ASP A 59 18.07 12.67 1.97
CA ASP A 59 16.84 13.38 1.58
C ASP A 59 15.59 12.60 1.98
N LEU A 60 15.60 11.27 1.81
CA LEU A 60 14.51 10.40 2.27
C LEU A 60 14.40 10.33 3.80
N ALA A 61 15.50 10.56 4.53
CA ALA A 61 15.52 10.65 5.98
C ALA A 61 15.12 12.04 6.51
N ASN A 62 14.68 12.96 5.63
CA ASN A 62 14.16 14.27 6.02
C ASN A 62 12.97 14.12 6.99
N GLU A 63 13.02 14.86 8.10
CA GLU A 63 12.04 14.73 9.18
C GLU A 63 10.64 15.18 8.77
N GLU A 64 10.54 16.23 7.97
CA GLU A 64 9.26 16.75 7.51
C GLU A 64 8.58 15.76 6.55
N LEU A 65 9.38 15.10 5.69
CA LEU A 65 8.90 14.02 4.83
C LEU A 65 8.43 12.82 5.66
N LEU A 66 9.25 12.36 6.61
CA LEU A 66 8.92 11.20 7.45
C LEU A 66 7.71 11.44 8.35
N ARG A 67 7.51 12.67 8.86
CA ARG A 67 6.31 13.05 9.61
C ARG A 67 5.05 12.91 8.75
N LYS A 68 5.11 13.09 7.44
CA LYS A 68 3.97 12.83 6.54
C LYS A 68 3.64 11.33 6.48
N CYS A 69 4.65 10.46 6.64
CA CYS A 69 4.46 9.00 6.70
C CYS A 69 3.87 8.50 8.04
N THR A 70 4.01 9.24 9.14
CA THR A 70 3.47 8.81 10.45
C THR A 70 1.96 8.91 10.59
N TYR A 71 1.29 9.67 9.70
CA TYR A 71 -0.17 9.80 9.73
C TYR A 71 -0.93 8.52 9.34
N GLY A 72 -0.22 7.45 8.95
CA GLY A 72 -0.83 6.15 8.65
C GLY A 72 -1.80 6.17 7.47
N LYS A 73 -1.87 7.28 6.72
CA LYS A 73 -2.63 7.38 5.47
C LYS A 73 -1.90 6.57 4.41
N THR A 74 -2.20 5.28 4.35
CA THR A 74 -1.62 4.39 3.34
C THR A 74 -2.15 4.76 1.95
N GLN A 75 -1.32 4.60 0.92
CA GLN A 75 -1.78 4.70 -0.47
C GLN A 75 -2.85 3.64 -0.78
N ASN A 76 -2.97 2.60 0.04
CA ASN A 76 -3.90 1.49 -0.13
C ASN A 76 -5.35 1.94 -0.35
N ARG A 77 -5.84 3.00 0.33
CA ARG A 77 -7.21 3.51 0.08
C ARG A 77 -7.37 4.06 -1.34
N ASN A 78 -6.42 4.86 -1.80
CA ASN A 78 -6.43 5.43 -3.14
C ASN A 78 -6.22 4.34 -4.21
N GLU A 79 -5.33 3.39 -3.94
CA GLU A 79 -5.06 2.26 -4.84
C GLU A 79 -6.27 1.33 -4.94
N ASN A 80 -6.96 1.05 -3.84
CA ASN A 80 -8.19 0.25 -3.81
C ASN A 80 -9.33 0.93 -4.58
N LEU A 81 -9.55 2.24 -4.39
CA LEU A 81 -10.56 2.97 -5.16
C LEU A 81 -10.23 2.95 -6.66
N ASN A 82 -8.98 3.25 -7.03
CA ASN A 82 -8.54 3.20 -8.43
C ASN A 82 -8.65 1.79 -9.03
N LYS A 83 -8.42 0.74 -8.24
CA LYS A 83 -8.67 -0.64 -8.65
C LYS A 83 -10.15 -0.88 -8.94
N LEU A 84 -11.04 -0.45 -8.04
CA LEU A 84 -12.49 -0.62 -8.19
C LEU A 84 -13.05 0.13 -9.40
N ILE A 85 -12.54 1.33 -9.69
CA ILE A 85 -12.89 2.08 -10.92
C ILE A 85 -12.49 1.28 -12.16
N ARG A 86 -11.26 0.74 -12.18
CA ARG A 86 -10.76 -0.07 -13.30
C ARG A 86 -11.50 -1.40 -13.47
N GLU A 87 -12.00 -2.00 -12.38
CA GLU A 87 -12.83 -3.21 -12.44
C GLU A 87 -14.19 -2.94 -13.09
N ARG A 88 -14.74 -1.72 -12.93
CA ARG A 88 -16.03 -1.33 -13.53
C ARG A 88 -15.89 -0.80 -14.95
N CYS A 89 -14.85 -0.01 -15.19
CA CYS A 89 -14.51 0.53 -16.49
C CYS A 89 -13.03 0.26 -16.76
N PRO A 90 -12.70 -0.90 -17.36
CA PRO A 90 -11.34 -1.22 -17.78
C PRO A 90 -10.79 -0.14 -18.72
N LYS A 91 -9.52 0.20 -18.54
CA LYS A 91 -8.83 1.24 -19.32
C LYS A 91 -8.65 0.86 -20.79
N GLU A 92 -8.76 -0.44 -21.09
CA GLU A 92 -8.62 -1.02 -22.42
C GLU A 92 -9.89 -0.84 -23.27
N LEU A 93 -11.02 -0.46 -22.65
CA LEU A 93 -12.28 -0.23 -23.33
C LEU A 93 -12.45 1.24 -23.66
N TYR A 94 -12.79 1.53 -24.93
CA TYR A 94 -13.22 2.86 -25.35
C TYR A 94 -14.72 2.98 -25.10
N VAL A 95 -15.10 3.88 -24.20
CA VAL A 95 -16.48 4.16 -23.82
C VAL A 95 -16.74 5.66 -23.83
N GLU A 96 -18.01 6.04 -23.89
CA GLU A 96 -18.43 7.44 -23.77
C GLU A 96 -18.23 7.99 -22.35
N LYS A 97 -18.20 9.32 -22.23
CA LYS A 97 -17.91 10.03 -20.98
C LYS A 97 -18.88 9.63 -19.87
N GLU A 98 -20.16 9.51 -20.22
CA GLU A 98 -21.27 9.18 -19.33
C GLU A 98 -21.07 7.80 -18.70
N THR A 99 -20.57 6.82 -19.47
CA THR A 99 -20.25 5.48 -18.95
C THR A 99 -19.09 5.51 -17.96
N ILE A 100 -18.06 6.32 -18.22
CA ILE A 100 -16.92 6.49 -17.28
C ILE A 100 -17.42 7.13 -15.98
N GLU A 101 -18.26 8.16 -16.08
CA GLU A 101 -18.82 8.85 -14.91
C GLU A 101 -19.66 7.89 -14.05
N GLU A 102 -20.53 7.09 -14.67
CA GLU A 102 -21.33 6.09 -13.95
C GLU A 102 -20.44 5.05 -13.26
N ALA A 103 -19.40 4.54 -13.94
CA ALA A 103 -18.46 3.60 -13.35
C ALA A 103 -17.74 4.20 -12.13
N VAL A 104 -17.36 5.48 -12.21
CA VAL A 104 -16.70 6.21 -11.11
C VAL A 104 -17.66 6.42 -9.94
N TYR A 105 -18.88 6.92 -10.18
CA TYR A 105 -19.88 7.11 -9.12
C TYR A 105 -20.22 5.80 -8.42
N SER A 106 -20.46 4.76 -9.22
CA SER A 106 -20.72 3.42 -8.74
C SER A 106 -19.56 2.93 -7.85
N ALA A 107 -18.30 3.10 -8.29
CA ALA A 107 -17.11 2.72 -7.52
C ALA A 107 -17.00 3.47 -6.21
N ILE A 108 -17.21 4.79 -6.21
CA ILE A 108 -17.17 5.62 -5.01
C ILE A 108 -18.24 5.18 -4.02
N SER A 109 -19.48 4.98 -4.48
CA SER A 109 -20.59 4.54 -3.63
C SER A 109 -20.28 3.21 -2.95
N TYR A 110 -19.74 2.24 -3.69
CA TYR A 110 -19.36 0.95 -3.12
C TYR A 110 -18.14 1.04 -2.19
N PHE A 111 -17.17 1.89 -2.50
CA PHE A 111 -15.98 2.06 -1.66
C PHE A 111 -16.33 2.67 -0.30
N ASN A 112 -17.30 3.58 -0.26
CA ASN A 112 -17.72 4.26 0.97
C ASN A 112 -18.77 3.47 1.75
N ASP A 113 -19.78 2.93 1.07
CA ASP A 113 -20.94 2.31 1.71
C ASP A 113 -20.96 0.78 1.61
N GLY A 114 -20.05 0.16 0.84
CA GLY A 114 -20.07 -1.27 0.56
C GLY A 114 -21.06 -1.67 -0.54
N ALA A 115 -21.28 -2.97 -0.70
CA ALA A 115 -22.20 -3.58 -1.65
C ALA A 115 -23.65 -3.15 -1.42
N VAL A 116 -24.05 -2.81 -0.19
CA VAL A 116 -25.39 -2.26 0.10
C VAL A 116 -25.68 -0.96 -0.67
N SER A 117 -24.67 -0.23 -1.15
CA SER A 117 -24.87 0.92 -2.04
C SER A 117 -25.71 0.58 -3.29
N ILE A 118 -25.58 -0.63 -3.83
CA ILE A 118 -26.34 -1.09 -5.00
C ILE A 118 -27.83 -1.16 -4.68
N VAL A 119 -28.18 -1.65 -3.48
CA VAL A 119 -29.55 -1.72 -3.00
C VAL A 119 -30.15 -0.32 -2.92
N LYS A 120 -29.43 0.63 -2.31
CA LYS A 120 -29.87 2.03 -2.20
C LYS A 120 -30.08 2.66 -3.57
N CYS A 121 -29.21 2.39 -4.55
CA CYS A 121 -29.37 2.88 -5.92
C CYS A 121 -30.64 2.33 -6.58
N LEU A 122 -30.91 1.02 -6.46
CA LEU A 122 -32.11 0.40 -7.01
C LEU A 122 -33.39 1.00 -6.42
N GLU A 123 -33.44 1.17 -5.10
CA GLU A 123 -34.57 1.80 -4.41
C GLU A 123 -34.82 3.24 -4.90
N HIS A 124 -33.77 4.03 -5.09
CA HIS A 124 -33.87 5.39 -5.63
C HIS A 124 -34.36 5.43 -7.09
N LEU A 125 -34.09 4.38 -7.86
CA LEU A 125 -34.59 4.21 -9.22
C LEU A 125 -36.02 3.66 -9.26
N GLY A 126 -36.66 3.42 -8.09
CA GLY A 126 -37.98 2.82 -7.99
C GLY A 126 -38.00 1.31 -8.30
N ILE A 127 -36.85 0.64 -8.23
CA ILE A 127 -36.70 -0.79 -8.46
C ILE A 127 -36.60 -1.48 -7.10
N GLU A 128 -37.59 -2.30 -6.77
CA GLU A 128 -37.58 -3.08 -5.53
C GLU A 128 -36.51 -4.19 -5.60
N PRO A 129 -35.49 -4.18 -4.73
CA PRO A 129 -34.45 -5.20 -4.76
C PRO A 129 -34.99 -6.56 -4.27
N GLY A 130 -34.71 -7.63 -5.01
CA GLY A 130 -35.13 -8.98 -4.60
C GLY A 130 -34.35 -9.50 -3.38
N TYR A 131 -34.93 -10.48 -2.67
CA TYR A 131 -34.33 -11.13 -1.49
C TYR A 131 -32.86 -11.55 -1.70
N TYR A 132 -32.54 -12.15 -2.84
CA TYR A 132 -31.17 -12.60 -3.14
C TYR A 132 -30.18 -11.45 -3.36
N THR A 133 -30.66 -10.30 -3.84
CA THR A 133 -29.85 -9.08 -4.01
C THR A 133 -29.44 -8.54 -2.64
N TYR A 134 -30.42 -8.35 -1.73
CA TYR A 134 -30.14 -7.96 -0.35
C TYR A 134 -29.15 -8.92 0.30
N LYS A 135 -29.47 -10.22 0.30
CA LYS A 135 -28.65 -11.26 0.95
C LYS A 135 -27.20 -11.22 0.46
N LYS A 136 -26.97 -11.19 -0.86
CA LYS A 136 -25.61 -11.16 -1.41
C LYS A 136 -24.85 -9.88 -1.07
N CYS A 137 -25.52 -8.72 -1.07
CA CYS A 137 -24.87 -7.46 -0.70
C CYS A 137 -24.42 -7.49 0.77
N PHE A 138 -25.31 -7.87 1.68
CA PHE A 138 -24.98 -7.97 3.11
C PHE A 138 -23.91 -9.04 3.40
N ASP A 139 -23.98 -10.21 2.75
CA ASP A 139 -22.98 -11.28 2.92
C ASP A 139 -21.59 -10.85 2.42
N ARG A 140 -21.54 -9.97 1.42
CA ARG A 140 -20.29 -9.40 0.90
C ARG A 140 -19.73 -8.36 1.85
N ASP A 141 -20.58 -7.47 2.37
CA ASP A 141 -20.16 -6.41 3.30
C ASP A 141 -19.60 -6.97 4.61
N LYS A 142 -20.23 -8.01 5.18
CA LYS A 142 -19.74 -8.73 6.36
C LYS A 142 -18.33 -9.30 6.21
N LYS A 143 -17.88 -9.61 4.98
CA LYS A 143 -16.52 -10.12 4.74
C LYS A 143 -15.50 -8.99 4.71
N THR A 144 -15.90 -7.80 4.29
CA THR A 144 -15.02 -6.62 4.13
C THR A 144 -14.71 -5.91 5.44
N ASP A 145 -15.58 -5.99 6.45
CA ASP A 145 -15.34 -5.44 7.81
C ASP A 145 -14.17 -6.11 8.58
N SER A 146 -13.60 -7.19 8.04
CA SER A 146 -12.47 -7.91 8.66
C SER A 146 -11.08 -7.43 8.22
N PHE A 147 -10.99 -6.39 7.37
CA PHE A 147 -9.74 -5.97 6.73
C PHE A 147 -9.41 -4.47 6.86
N PHE A 148 -10.09 -3.73 7.73
CA PHE A 148 -9.70 -2.37 8.11
C PHE A 148 -9.42 -2.26 9.61
#